data_AF-I4HR71-F1
#
_entry.id   AF-I4HR71-F1
#
_cell.length_a   1.000
_cell.length_b   1.000
_cell.length_c   1.000
_cell.angle_alpha   90.00
_cell.angle_beta   90.00
_cell.angle_gamma   90.00
#
_symmetry.space_group_name_H-M   'P 1'
#
loop_
_entity.id
_entity.type
_entity.pdbx_description
1 polymer ?
#
loop_
_entity_poly.entity_id
_entity_poly.type
_entity_poly.pdbx_seq_one_letter_code
_entity_poly.pdbx_strand_id
1 'polypeptide(L)'
;MLLSLNKTQKNSRQKHQSVTAEANLLKQLSLGEQKAFWSLWLSHQEYLYCRCINWMGGNRKDAEEALSRATIKAWEKLPIHAEKITNPQAWLTRMTHNVCVDIHREN
;
A
#
# COMPACT_ATOMS: atom_id res chain seq x y z
N MET A 1 12.76 15.76 31.46
CA MET A 1 11.90 14.56 31.37
C MET A 1 10.50 14.91 30.82
N LEU A 2 10.39 15.64 29.68
CA LEU A 2 9.09 16.02 29.10
C LEU A 2 9.03 15.96 27.55
N LEU A 3 10.09 15.51 26.87
CA LEU A 3 10.12 15.47 25.39
C LEU A 3 9.71 14.11 24.78
N SER A 4 9.57 13.05 25.60
CA SER A 4 9.24 11.70 25.11
C SER A 4 7.73 11.43 25.02
N LEU A 5 6.91 12.05 25.89
CA LEU A 5 5.45 11.81 25.95
C LEU A 5 4.68 12.45 24.78
N ASN A 6 5.17 13.56 24.21
CA ASN A 6 4.51 14.24 23.09
C ASN A 6 4.68 13.52 21.74
N LYS A 7 5.79 12.78 21.54
CA LYS A 7 6.02 12.03 20.29
C LYS A 7 5.06 10.85 20.16
N THR A 8 4.79 10.13 21.26
CA THR A 8 3.90 8.97 21.26
C THR A 8 2.44 9.36 21.06
N GLN A 9 1.97 10.45 21.69
CA GLN A 9 0.59 10.94 21.52
C GLN A 9 0.34 11.59 20.15
N LYS A 10 1.33 12.27 19.57
CA LYS A 10 1.24 12.84 18.23
C LYS A 10 1.21 11.74 17.15
N ASN A 11 2.02 10.69 17.33
CA ASN A 11 2.07 9.54 16.42
C ASN A 11 0.77 8.70 16.47
N SER A 12 0.15 8.54 17.64
CA SER A 12 -1.13 7.82 17.75
C SER A 12 -2.32 8.62 17.20
N ARG A 13 -2.35 9.95 17.35
CA ARG A 13 -3.35 10.81 16.70
C ARG A 13 -3.22 10.83 15.17
N GLN A 14 -2.00 10.97 14.66
CA GLN A 14 -1.74 10.95 13.21
C GLN A 14 -2.10 9.59 12.61
N LYS A 15 -1.77 8.49 13.29
CA LYS A 15 -2.14 7.14 12.86
C LYS A 15 -3.65 6.90 12.91
N HIS A 16 -4.37 7.44 13.90
CA HIS A 16 -5.83 7.30 13.94
C HIS A 16 -6.53 8.10 12.82
N GLN A 17 -6.02 9.29 12.50
CA GLN A 17 -6.49 10.09 11.36
C GLN A 17 -6.21 9.41 10.01
N SER A 18 -5.05 8.77 9.85
CA SER A 18 -4.76 8.02 8.62
C SER A 18 -5.66 6.80 8.45
N VAL A 19 -5.93 6.04 9.52
CA VAL A 19 -6.82 4.87 9.49
C VAL A 19 -8.25 5.26 9.09
N THR A 20 -8.75 6.38 9.61
CA THR A 20 -10.08 6.89 9.25
C THR A 20 -10.13 7.44 7.82
N ALA A 21 -9.05 8.08 7.33
CA ALA A 21 -8.94 8.49 5.94
C ALA A 21 -8.89 7.30 4.97
N GLU A 22 -8.08 6.28 5.28
CA GLU A 22 -7.96 5.05 4.49
C GLU A 22 -9.29 4.29 4.39
N ALA A 23 -10.03 4.18 5.49
CA ALA A 23 -11.36 3.57 5.50
C ALA A 23 -12.35 4.32 4.60
N ASN A 24 -12.30 5.66 4.57
CA ASN A 24 -13.10 6.47 3.66
C ASN A 24 -12.71 6.27 2.20
N LEU A 25 -11.41 6.16 1.90
CA LEU A 25 -10.92 5.86 0.54
C LEU A 25 -11.39 4.48 0.06
N LEU A 26 -11.35 3.46 0.92
CA LEU A 26 -11.89 2.13 0.61
C LEU A 26 -13.40 2.18 0.34
N LYS A 27 -14.16 2.94 1.13
CA LYS A 27 -15.59 3.13 0.89
C LYS A 27 -15.88 3.84 -0.43
N GLN A 28 -15.08 4.86 -0.78
CA GLN A 28 -15.21 5.54 -2.08
C GLN A 28 -14.89 4.57 -3.24
N LEU A 29 -13.86 3.74 -3.07
CA LEU A 29 -13.50 2.70 -4.05
C LEU A 29 -14.63 1.68 -4.27
N SER A 30 -15.31 1.24 -3.21
CA SER A 30 -16.45 0.32 -3.35
C SER A 30 -17.65 0.96 -4.06
N LEU A 31 -17.75 2.29 -4.02
CA LEU A 31 -18.76 3.06 -4.76
C LEU A 31 -18.35 3.39 -6.20
N GLY A 32 -17.16 2.94 -6.65
CA GLY A 32 -16.67 3.16 -8.01
C GLY A 32 -15.88 4.46 -8.21
N GLU A 33 -15.55 5.19 -7.13
CA GLU A 33 -14.76 6.42 -7.21
C GLU A 33 -13.28 6.10 -7.45
N GLN A 34 -12.92 6.00 -8.72
CA GLN A 34 -11.58 5.61 -9.16
C GLN A 34 -10.46 6.54 -8.66
N LYS A 35 -10.76 7.82 -8.39
CA LYS A 35 -9.77 8.78 -7.86
C LYS A 35 -9.27 8.38 -6.46
N ALA A 36 -10.12 7.71 -5.67
CA ALA A 36 -9.74 7.24 -4.34
C ALA A 36 -8.64 6.18 -4.38
N PHE A 37 -8.51 5.45 -5.50
CA PHE A 37 -7.39 4.52 -5.71
C PHE A 37 -6.07 5.25 -5.61
N TRP A 38 -5.88 6.32 -6.39
CA TRP A 38 -4.60 6.98 -6.49
C TRP A 38 -4.20 7.61 -5.16
N SER A 39 -5.15 8.16 -4.42
CA SER A 39 -4.89 8.67 -3.06
C SER A 39 -4.39 7.58 -2.12
N LEU A 40 -4.97 6.37 -2.18
CA LEU A 40 -4.57 5.25 -1.32
C LEU A 40 -3.27 4.57 -1.81
N TRP A 41 -3.09 4.45 -3.12
CA TRP A 41 -1.89 3.85 -3.69
C TRP A 41 -0.66 4.73 -3.41
N LEU A 42 -0.76 6.03 -3.68
CA LEU A 42 0.35 6.96 -3.50
C LEU A 42 0.77 7.10 -2.03
N SER A 43 -0.15 6.95 -1.06
CA SER A 43 0.21 6.96 0.36
C SER A 43 1.05 5.75 0.79
N HIS A 44 1.02 4.65 0.02
CA HIS A 44 1.80 3.44 0.29
C HIS A 44 2.91 3.16 -0.73
N GLN A 45 2.94 3.87 -1.86
CA GLN A 45 3.83 3.57 -2.99
C GLN A 45 5.31 3.56 -2.59
N GLU A 46 5.78 4.57 -1.85
CA GLU A 46 7.18 4.66 -1.41
C GLU A 46 7.56 3.48 -0.50
N TYR A 47 6.69 3.14 0.44
CA TYR A 47 6.88 1.98 1.31
C TYR A 47 6.96 0.69 0.50
N LEU A 48 6.02 0.48 -0.44
CA LEU A 48 5.98 -0.70 -1.29
C LEU A 48 7.21 -0.80 -2.20
N TYR A 49 7.69 0.32 -2.75
CA TYR A 49 8.92 0.37 -3.54
C TYR A 49 10.13 -0.09 -2.74
N CYS A 50 10.29 0.41 -1.51
CA CYS A 50 11.34 -0.05 -0.60
C CYS A 50 11.24 -1.56 -0.31
N ARG A 51 10.02 -2.12 -0.22
CA ARG A 51 9.83 -3.56 -0.08
C ARG A 51 10.24 -4.32 -1.36
N CYS A 52 9.87 -3.82 -2.54
CA CYS A 52 10.29 -4.39 -3.82
C CYS A 52 11.81 -4.45 -3.94
N ILE A 53 12.54 -3.36 -3.60
CA ILE A 53 14.02 -3.38 -3.62
C ILE A 53 14.57 -4.53 -2.78
N ASN A 54 14.05 -4.71 -1.57
CA ASN A 54 14.50 -5.79 -0.68
C ASN A 54 14.18 -7.18 -1.24
N TRP A 55 12.99 -7.38 -1.82
CA TRP A 55 12.58 -8.67 -2.36
C TRP A 55 13.25 -9.00 -3.71
N MET A 56 13.62 -7.99 -4.49
CA MET A 56 14.33 -8.13 -5.75
C MET A 56 15.86 -8.10 -5.59
N GLY A 57 16.37 -8.45 -4.40
CA GLY A 57 17.82 -8.58 -4.14
C GLY A 57 18.60 -7.28 -4.30
N GLY A 58 17.96 -6.12 -4.16
CA GLY A 58 18.56 -4.81 -4.37
C GLY A 58 18.56 -4.31 -5.82
N ASN A 59 18.06 -5.10 -6.79
CA ASN A 59 17.94 -4.66 -8.17
C ASN A 59 16.80 -3.64 -8.34
N ARG A 60 17.16 -2.39 -8.62
CA ARG A 60 16.20 -1.29 -8.78
C ARG A 60 15.31 -1.47 -10.00
N LYS A 61 15.84 -1.99 -11.11
CA LYS A 61 15.06 -2.18 -12.35
C LYS A 61 13.94 -3.19 -12.13
N ASP A 62 14.28 -4.32 -11.55
CA ASP A 62 13.29 -5.37 -11.26
C ASP A 62 12.29 -4.90 -10.19
N ALA A 63 12.72 -4.08 -9.24
CA ALA A 63 11.83 -3.48 -8.25
C ALA A 63 10.84 -2.46 -8.85
N GLU A 64 11.28 -1.65 -9.82
CA GLU A 64 10.42 -0.72 -10.58
C GLU A 64 9.40 -1.48 -11.42
N GLU A 65 9.83 -2.57 -12.08
CA GLU A 65 8.94 -3.46 -12.82
C GLU A 65 7.91 -4.11 -11.90
N ALA A 66 8.35 -4.66 -10.76
CA ALA A 66 7.48 -5.26 -9.77
C ALA A 66 6.43 -4.27 -9.23
N LEU A 67 6.84 -3.03 -8.94
CA LEU A 67 5.93 -1.99 -8.48
C LEU A 67 4.92 -1.60 -9.58
N SER A 68 5.36 -1.50 -10.83
CA SER A 68 4.50 -1.17 -11.97
C SER A 68 3.44 -2.24 -12.20
N ARG A 69 3.83 -3.52 -12.21
CA ARG A 69 2.91 -4.66 -12.28
C ARG A 69 1.96 -4.72 -11.08
N ALA A 70 2.46 -4.44 -9.89
CA ALA A 70 1.63 -4.38 -8.68
C ALA A 70 0.59 -3.25 -8.76
N THR A 71 0.93 -2.09 -9.33
CA THR A 71 0.00 -0.97 -9.52
C THR A 71 -1.18 -1.38 -10.41
N ILE A 72 -0.89 -2.02 -11.54
CA ILE A 72 -1.92 -2.49 -12.49
C ILE A 72 -2.82 -3.53 -11.84
N LYS A 73 -2.22 -4.56 -11.21
CA LYS A 73 -3.02 -5.58 -10.51
C LYS A 73 -3.85 -4.94 -9.39
N ALA A 74 -3.30 -3.98 -8.65
CA ALA A 74 -4.01 -3.31 -7.55
C ALA A 74 -5.20 -2.52 -8.09
N TRP A 75 -5.03 -1.80 -9.21
CA TRP A 75 -6.10 -1.08 -9.88
C TRP A 75 -7.29 -1.99 -10.22
N GLU A 76 -7.02 -3.21 -10.71
CA GLU A 76 -8.05 -4.18 -11.07
C GLU A 76 -8.74 -4.83 -9.86
N LYS A 77 -7.96 -5.19 -8.83
CA LYS A 77 -8.43 -6.02 -7.72
C LYS A 77 -8.94 -5.24 -6.53
N LEU A 78 -8.39 -4.06 -6.29
CA LEU A 78 -8.71 -3.28 -5.08
C LEU A 78 -10.18 -2.86 -5.03
N PRO A 79 -10.83 -2.35 -6.10
CA PRO A 79 -12.25 -2.00 -6.05
C PRO A 79 -13.16 -3.20 -5.75
N ILE A 80 -12.81 -4.38 -6.27
CA ILE A 80 -13.57 -5.63 -6.08
C ILE A 80 -13.51 -6.11 -4.62
N HIS A 81 -12.39 -5.88 -3.94
CA HIS A 81 -12.16 -6.33 -2.57
C HIS A 81 -12.32 -5.23 -1.53
N ALA A 82 -12.55 -3.98 -1.94
CA ALA A 82 -12.52 -2.80 -1.08
C ALA A 82 -13.39 -2.94 0.19
N GLU A 83 -14.60 -3.49 0.04
CA GLU A 83 -15.55 -3.68 1.17
C GLU A 83 -15.05 -4.66 2.24
N LYS A 84 -14.19 -5.61 1.87
CA LYS A 84 -13.69 -6.67 2.76
C LYS A 84 -12.33 -6.34 3.36
N ILE A 85 -11.65 -5.29 2.87
CA ILE A 85 -10.32 -4.92 3.31
C ILE A 85 -10.44 -4.11 4.60
N THR A 86 -9.90 -4.64 5.69
CA THR A 86 -9.80 -3.93 6.98
C THR A 86 -8.44 -3.28 7.19
N ASN A 87 -7.41 -3.71 6.44
CA ASN A 87 -6.05 -3.17 6.49
C ASN A 87 -5.48 -3.06 5.06
N PRO A 88 -5.58 -1.88 4.43
CA PRO A 88 -5.06 -1.64 3.08
C PRO A 88 -3.57 -1.89 2.97
N GLN A 89 -2.78 -1.44 3.95
CA GLN A 89 -1.33 -1.60 3.92
C GLN A 89 -0.93 -3.07 3.87
N ALA A 90 -1.52 -3.91 4.73
CA ALA A 90 -1.23 -5.34 4.76
C ALA A 90 -1.66 -6.04 3.46
N TRP A 91 -2.82 -5.67 2.92
CA TRP A 91 -3.32 -6.20 1.67
C TRP A 91 -2.42 -5.85 0.49
N LEU A 92 -2.05 -4.57 0.34
CA LEU A 92 -1.15 -4.09 -0.71
C LEU A 92 0.24 -4.72 -0.59
N THR A 93 0.79 -4.82 0.63
CA THR A 93 2.09 -5.44 0.86
C THR A 93 2.11 -6.91 0.41
N ARG A 94 1.07 -7.67 0.77
CA ARG A 94 0.97 -9.08 0.37
C ARG A 94 0.82 -9.24 -1.13
N MET A 95 0.01 -8.38 -1.74
CA MET A 95 -0.20 -8.36 -3.19
C MET A 95 1.10 -8.06 -3.95
N THR A 96 1.81 -7.01 -3.55
CA THR A 96 3.10 -6.61 -4.16
C THR A 96 4.15 -7.69 -3.96
N HIS A 97 4.20 -8.33 -2.80
CA HIS A 97 5.08 -9.48 -2.56
C HIS A 97 4.79 -10.62 -3.55
N ASN A 98 3.52 -10.96 -3.77
CA ASN A 98 3.15 -12.00 -4.72
C ASN A 98 3.62 -11.66 -6.14
N VAL A 99 3.56 -10.39 -6.55
CA VAL A 99 4.11 -9.95 -7.84
C VAL A 99 5.62 -10.15 -7.91
N CYS A 100 6.36 -9.81 -6.85
CA CYS A 100 7.81 -10.05 -6.79
C CYS A 100 8.14 -11.55 -6.92
N VAL A 101 7.38 -12.41 -6.24
CA VAL A 101 7.52 -13.87 -6.33
C VAL A 101 7.18 -14.38 -7.74
N ASP A 102 6.14 -13.83 -8.38
CA ASP A 102 5.77 -14.19 -9.76
C ASP A 102 6.93 -13.85 -10.72
N ILE A 103 7.53 -12.66 -10.61
CA ILE A 103 8.70 -12.26 -11.41
C ILE A 103 9.88 -13.22 -11.20
N HIS A 104 10.18 -13.59 -9.95
CA HIS A 104 11.24 -14.55 -9.64
C HIS A 104 11.00 -15.95 -10.19
N ARG A 105 9.77 -16.29 -10.57
CA ARG A 105 9.43 -17.58 -11.21
C ARG A 105 9.47 -17.52 -12.73
N GLU A 106 9.35 -16.31 -13.30
CA GLU A 106 9.41 -16.08 -14.75
C GLU A 106 10.87 -16.01 -15.25
N ASN A 107 11.81 -15.70 -14.35
CA ASN A 107 13.26 -15.67 -14.58
C ASN A 107 13.92 -17.01 -14.22
#